data_AF-A0A955AKU4-F1
#
_entry.id   AF-A0A955AKU4-F1
#
_cell.length_a   1.000
_cell.length_b   1.000
_cell.length_c   1.000
_cell.angle_alpha   90.00
_cell.angle_beta   90.00
_cell.angle_gamma   90.00
#
_symmetry.space_group_name_H-M   'P 1'
#
loop_
_entity.id
_entity.type
_entity.pdbx_description
1 polymer ?
#
loop_
_entity_poly.entity_id
_entity_poly.type
_entity_poly.pdbx_seq_one_letter_code
_entity_poly.pdbx_strand_id
1 'polypeptide(L)'
;MFSRLPIFSCLLVAYFFSSSATAQRELNVKKKFEPAFHIEPLVNRIKAKQGDVVQFQFEVMSVDKDSDIEVLLVGLRQEQTGQVYHDEALVDSDEIRLISAGRAAVARDVPYLIEGIIRVPSGEAKFHSYGILVRDFGTSRSRQPTFDPSGKELTTAGINFITQYLLRVDLEIQNARGDNVKELVLESGSVVAAMGKPQIVTVIRNPTASTFEFQIQAQLKRSPTDRSFQSASLVMPIRMTTESDERFVGRLLPYSSVFMQQLMSEPVLTGDYQLEVKLQSEGRVIQQKSFAVAVDSADFPAQETQLKQVGSGLYISPTAIEISQARGGTRRISVELMNQSDKPRVIDLSAISSRGTPFDVVQISPDKLTLAPGRSRKISLSLKRNSDRDQAIEYGQLLVSSQDPNQSYDEKSELPLAVTFAEPDPPVVDMEALRWVGTGKYPSFRAKVTNTGGSHLVLEARLLVIPERGERLELPAGYGQWLMPGESLDLDFRLARPLTPGNYRLICELQNNGVPIIRSETIEVTDFDAASTTASR
;
A
#
# COMPACT_ATOMS: atom_id res chain seq x y z
N MET A 1 -31.51 65.48 -64.59
CA MET A 1 -32.98 65.45 -64.73
C MET A 1 -33.49 64.27 -63.93
N PHE A 2 -34.28 64.57 -62.88
CA PHE A 2 -35.05 63.69 -61.97
C PHE A 2 -34.30 62.52 -61.29
N SER A 3 -33.86 62.65 -60.03
CA SER A 3 -34.66 62.52 -58.79
C SER A 3 -35.59 61.30 -58.81
N ARG A 4 -35.44 60.33 -57.91
CA ARG A 4 -36.02 60.38 -56.56
C ARG A 4 -35.26 59.50 -55.54
N LEU A 5 -34.84 60.14 -54.45
CA LEU A 5 -34.74 59.62 -53.07
C LEU A 5 -36.15 59.31 -52.51
N PRO A 6 -36.31 58.85 -51.25
CA PRO A 6 -35.51 57.91 -50.43
C PRO A 6 -36.38 56.87 -49.70
N ILE A 7 -35.81 55.84 -49.08
CA ILE A 7 -36.27 55.35 -47.76
C ILE A 7 -35.05 54.97 -46.90
N PHE A 8 -35.17 55.34 -45.62
CA PHE A 8 -34.22 55.39 -44.53
C PHE A 8 -33.78 54.03 -43.93
N SER A 9 -32.63 54.12 -43.24
CA SER A 9 -32.29 53.52 -41.93
C SER A 9 -31.47 52.22 -41.83
N CYS A 10 -30.18 52.46 -41.56
CA CYS A 10 -29.45 52.09 -40.33
C CYS A 10 -29.07 50.63 -40.02
N LEU A 11 -27.78 50.36 -40.27
CA LEU A 11 -26.72 50.02 -39.29
C LEU A 11 -26.85 48.72 -38.46
N LEU A 12 -25.93 47.78 -38.73
CA LEU A 12 -25.13 47.19 -37.64
C LEU A 12 -23.76 46.71 -38.14
N VAL A 13 -22.75 47.11 -37.38
CA VAL A 13 -21.31 46.82 -37.53
C VAL A 13 -21.02 45.40 -37.05
N ALA A 14 -20.28 44.62 -37.82
CA ALA A 14 -19.64 43.39 -37.34
C ALA A 14 -18.12 43.55 -37.44
N TYR A 15 -17.48 43.66 -36.28
CA TYR A 15 -16.03 43.65 -36.10
C TYR A 15 -15.48 42.25 -36.41
N PHE A 16 -14.50 42.19 -37.31
CA PHE A 16 -13.62 41.03 -37.48
C PHE A 16 -12.67 40.94 -36.28
N PHE A 17 -12.96 40.03 -35.34
CA PHE A 17 -11.95 39.61 -34.37
C PHE A 17 -11.04 38.57 -35.04
N SER A 18 -9.83 39.00 -35.37
CA SER A 18 -8.72 38.10 -35.67
C SER A 18 -8.31 37.42 -34.37
N SER A 19 -8.54 36.10 -34.26
CA SER A 19 -8.00 35.30 -33.18
C SER A 19 -6.50 35.13 -33.39
N SER A 20 -5.71 35.83 -32.58
CA SER A 20 -4.28 35.60 -32.46
C SER A 20 -4.05 34.16 -31.99
N ALA A 21 -3.50 33.33 -32.87
CA ALA A 21 -2.99 32.02 -32.53
C ALA A 21 -1.87 32.17 -31.50
N THR A 22 -2.14 31.87 -30.23
CA THR A 22 -1.12 31.63 -29.22
C THR A 22 -0.40 30.33 -29.60
N ALA A 23 0.75 30.46 -30.28
CA ALA A 23 1.66 29.35 -30.49
C ALA A 23 2.09 28.80 -29.11
N GLN A 24 1.52 27.66 -28.71
CA GLN A 24 2.02 26.85 -27.60
C GLN A 24 3.44 26.41 -27.97
N ARG A 25 4.45 27.09 -27.41
CA ARG A 25 5.84 26.66 -27.50
C ARG A 25 6.01 25.39 -26.67
N GLU A 26 6.35 24.28 -27.31
CA GLU A 26 6.82 23.08 -26.62
C GLU A 26 8.11 23.41 -25.83
N LEU A 27 8.01 23.32 -24.51
CA LEU A 27 9.14 23.48 -23.59
C LEU A 27 9.82 22.11 -23.43
N ASN A 28 10.98 21.93 -24.06
CA ASN A 28 11.83 20.78 -23.80
C ASN A 28 12.57 20.96 -22.47
N VAL A 29 12.02 20.40 -21.38
CA VAL A 29 12.64 20.42 -20.06
C VAL A 29 13.67 19.29 -19.95
N LYS A 30 14.96 19.62 -20.05
CA LYS A 30 16.03 18.69 -19.68
C LYS A 30 16.21 18.70 -18.16
N LYS A 31 15.82 17.62 -17.50
CA LYS A 31 15.98 17.43 -16.05
C LYS A 31 17.36 16.83 -15.77
N LYS A 32 18.24 17.60 -15.12
CA LYS A 32 19.45 17.08 -14.45
C LYS A 32 19.34 17.49 -12.99
N PHE A 33 19.07 16.54 -12.10
CA PHE A 33 19.04 16.75 -10.66
C PHE A 33 20.31 16.12 -10.09
N GLU A 34 21.19 16.95 -9.56
CA GLU A 34 22.38 16.54 -8.83
C GLU A 34 22.27 17.16 -7.42
N PRO A 35 22.47 16.38 -6.33
CA PRO A 35 22.43 16.91 -4.97
C PRO A 35 23.51 17.99 -4.81
N ALA A 36 23.14 19.18 -4.34
CA ALA A 36 24.10 20.27 -4.23
C ALA A 36 25.16 20.02 -3.15
N PHE A 37 24.84 19.26 -2.10
CA PHE A 37 25.73 18.98 -0.98
C PHE A 37 25.46 17.59 -0.38
N HIS A 38 26.52 17.03 0.20
CA HIS A 38 26.54 15.80 0.97
C HIS A 38 26.65 16.16 2.46
N ILE A 39 25.91 15.46 3.32
CA ILE A 39 25.98 15.65 4.78
C ILE A 39 26.19 14.30 5.46
N GLU A 40 27.21 14.22 6.32
CA GLU A 40 27.50 13.04 7.12
C GLU A 40 27.77 13.40 8.60
N PRO A 41 27.18 12.68 9.57
CA PRO A 41 26.09 11.70 9.42
C PRO A 41 24.72 12.38 9.23
N LEU A 42 23.69 11.72 8.69
CA LEU A 42 22.33 12.32 8.72
C LEU A 42 21.69 12.28 10.12
N VAL A 43 22.16 11.38 10.97
CA VAL A 43 21.72 11.23 12.37
C VAL A 43 22.97 11.08 13.24
N ASN A 44 23.18 12.01 14.16
CA ASN A 44 24.26 11.93 15.14
C ASN A 44 23.72 11.34 16.46
N ARG A 45 24.17 10.14 16.84
CA ARG A 45 23.72 9.45 18.06
C ARG A 45 24.76 9.61 19.18
N ILE A 46 24.36 10.20 20.30
CA ILE A 46 25.25 10.52 21.42
C ILE A 46 24.72 9.84 22.69
N LYS A 47 25.62 9.22 23.45
CA LYS A 47 25.31 8.68 24.78
C LYS A 47 25.85 9.62 25.86
N ALA A 48 25.02 10.02 26.81
CA ALA A 48 25.40 10.99 27.84
C ALA A 48 24.71 10.70 29.18
N LYS A 49 25.16 11.34 30.27
CA LYS A 49 24.48 11.32 31.57
C LYS A 49 23.70 12.61 31.78
N GLN A 50 22.71 12.55 32.68
CA GLN A 50 21.91 13.72 33.05
C GLN A 50 22.80 14.88 33.51
N GLY A 51 22.53 16.07 32.98
CA GLY A 51 23.28 17.29 33.30
C GLY A 51 24.60 17.48 32.53
N ASP A 52 25.05 16.50 31.75
CA ASP A 52 26.21 16.67 30.87
C ASP A 52 25.95 17.77 29.82
N VAL A 53 27.04 18.36 29.30
CA VAL A 53 26.99 19.16 28.08
C VAL A 53 27.79 18.42 27.02
N VAL A 54 27.10 18.01 25.95
CA VAL A 54 27.69 17.22 24.88
C VAL A 54 27.75 18.01 23.59
N GLN A 55 28.78 17.78 22.79
CA GLN A 55 28.94 18.38 21.47
C GLN A 55 28.43 17.44 20.40
N PHE A 56 27.84 18.01 19.36
CA PHE A 56 27.51 17.31 18.11
C PHE A 56 28.15 18.02 16.93
N GLN A 57 28.37 17.25 15.88
CA GLN A 57 28.98 17.73 14.65
C GLN A 57 28.33 17.06 13.43
N PHE A 58 28.17 17.83 12.37
CA PHE A 58 27.81 17.36 11.04
C PHE A 58 28.79 17.94 10.03
N GLU A 59 29.28 17.11 9.12
CA GLU A 59 30.14 17.54 8.02
C GLU A 59 29.28 17.78 6.79
N VAL A 60 29.37 18.98 6.22
CA VAL A 60 28.70 19.37 4.98
C VAL A 60 29.74 19.60 3.90
N MET A 61 29.62 18.88 2.79
CA MET A 61 30.47 19.06 1.62
C MET A 61 29.64 19.46 0.41
N SER A 62 29.97 20.56 -0.24
CA SER A 62 29.33 20.93 -1.51
C SER A 62 30.00 20.22 -2.68
N VAL A 63 29.22 19.57 -3.56
CA VAL A 63 29.74 18.62 -4.56
C VAL A 63 30.04 19.31 -5.90
N ASP A 64 29.15 20.18 -6.37
CA ASP A 64 29.21 20.67 -7.77
C ASP A 64 29.55 22.16 -7.90
N LYS A 65 29.31 22.95 -6.84
CA LYS A 65 29.43 24.41 -6.85
C LYS A 65 29.59 24.95 -5.45
N ASP A 66 29.94 26.22 -5.31
CA ASP A 66 29.79 26.90 -4.03
C ASP A 66 28.30 27.02 -3.67
N SER A 67 27.99 26.84 -2.38
CA SER A 67 26.62 26.85 -1.88
C SER A 67 26.49 27.78 -0.68
N ASP A 68 25.39 28.53 -0.64
CA ASP A 68 25.01 29.33 0.52
C ASP A 68 24.00 28.55 1.33
N ILE A 69 24.46 28.01 2.46
CA ILE A 69 23.62 27.21 3.35
C ILE A 69 23.09 28.05 4.51
N GLU A 70 21.88 27.74 4.93
CA GLU A 70 21.27 28.19 6.18
C GLU A 70 21.04 26.98 7.08
N VAL A 71 21.43 27.13 8.35
CA VAL A 71 21.38 26.10 9.37
C VAL A 71 20.52 26.61 10.52
N LEU A 72 19.41 25.93 10.79
CA LEU A 72 18.43 26.31 11.79
C LEU A 72 18.20 25.14 12.76
N LEU A 73 18.05 25.46 14.04
CA LEU A 73 17.46 24.53 15.00
C LEU A 73 15.96 24.50 14.76
N VAL A 74 15.37 23.31 14.73
CA VAL A 74 13.95 23.10 14.46
C VAL A 74 13.37 22.06 15.41
N GLY A 75 12.09 22.21 15.73
CA GLY A 75 11.31 21.15 16.34
C GLY A 75 11.09 19.99 15.38
N LEU A 76 10.69 18.85 15.93
CA LEU A 76 10.37 17.66 15.16
C LEU A 76 8.89 17.30 15.32
N ARG A 77 8.18 17.22 14.21
CA ARG A 77 6.78 16.77 14.15
C ARG A 77 6.72 15.41 13.48
N GLN A 78 6.02 14.46 14.07
CA GLN A 78 5.84 13.12 13.52
C GLN A 78 4.41 12.93 13.00
N GLU A 79 4.28 12.44 11.78
CA GLU A 79 3.01 12.01 11.22
C GLU A 79 2.70 10.55 11.59
N GLN A 80 1.45 10.15 11.44
CA GLN A 80 1.01 8.82 11.87
C GLN A 80 1.72 7.67 11.14
N THR A 81 2.24 7.92 9.95
CA THR A 81 3.04 6.97 9.16
C THR A 81 4.45 6.74 9.73
N GLY A 82 4.85 7.56 10.70
CA GLY A 82 6.19 7.59 11.26
C GLY A 82 7.12 8.61 10.62
N GLN A 83 6.70 9.26 9.53
CA GLN A 83 7.51 10.28 8.86
C GLN A 83 7.70 11.50 9.76
N VAL A 84 8.92 12.04 9.78
CA VAL A 84 9.30 13.18 10.62
C VAL A 84 9.54 14.39 9.73
N TYR A 85 8.94 15.50 10.13
CA TYR A 85 9.08 16.81 9.50
C TYR A 85 9.66 17.81 10.50
N HIS A 86 10.23 18.89 9.98
CA HIS A 86 10.64 20.01 10.79
C HIS A 86 9.41 20.84 11.20
N ASP A 87 9.50 21.48 12.35
CA ASP A 87 8.56 22.49 12.80
C ASP A 87 9.37 23.67 13.38
N GLU A 88 9.41 24.78 12.65
CA GLU A 88 10.15 25.99 13.08
C GLU A 88 9.50 26.68 14.30
N ALA A 89 8.24 26.38 14.62
CA ALA A 89 7.57 26.96 15.78
C ALA A 89 7.88 26.21 17.10
N LEU A 90 8.45 25.00 17.03
CA LEU A 90 8.66 24.10 18.17
C LEU A 90 10.15 23.94 18.54
N VAL A 91 10.89 25.04 18.62
CA VAL A 91 12.32 25.00 19.00
C VAL A 91 12.49 25.14 20.51
N ASP A 92 13.15 24.16 21.14
CA ASP A 92 13.62 24.29 22.52
C ASP A 92 15.07 24.82 22.54
N SER A 93 15.20 26.14 22.58
CA SER A 93 16.50 26.83 22.53
C SER A 93 17.32 26.76 23.82
N ASP A 94 16.73 26.25 24.91
CA ASP A 94 17.40 26.18 26.21
C ASP A 94 18.24 24.90 26.33
N GLU A 95 17.88 23.84 25.62
CA GLU A 95 18.56 22.54 25.65
C GLU A 95 19.61 22.40 24.54
N ILE A 96 19.38 22.94 23.34
CA ILE A 96 20.28 22.80 22.19
C ILE A 96 20.67 24.16 21.62
N ARG A 97 21.96 24.32 21.27
CA ARG A 97 22.51 25.56 20.68
C ARG A 97 23.52 25.26 19.58
N LEU A 98 23.46 26.03 18.50
CA LEU A 98 24.48 26.03 17.46
C LEU A 98 25.68 26.88 17.90
N ILE A 99 26.88 26.36 17.68
CA ILE A 99 28.16 27.07 17.82
C ILE A 99 28.57 27.64 16.46
N SER A 100 28.37 26.87 15.38
CA SER A 100 28.62 27.30 14.01
C SER A 100 27.65 28.41 13.59
N ALA A 101 28.03 29.21 12.60
CA ALA A 101 27.16 30.25 12.06
C ALA A 101 25.88 29.65 11.43
N GLY A 102 24.73 30.28 11.68
CA GLY A 102 23.44 29.88 11.10
C GLY A 102 23.32 30.13 9.59
N ARG A 103 24.28 30.86 8.99
CA ARG A 103 24.46 30.95 7.55
C ARG A 103 25.95 30.89 7.22
N ALA A 104 26.29 30.14 6.18
CA ALA A 104 27.67 29.98 5.74
C ALA A 104 27.75 29.78 4.22
N ALA A 105 28.79 30.35 3.63
CA ALA A 105 29.21 30.01 2.28
C ALA A 105 30.10 28.77 2.35
N VAL A 106 29.68 27.68 1.72
CA VAL A 106 30.41 26.42 1.63
C VAL A 106 31.08 26.36 0.27
N ALA A 107 32.40 26.45 0.26
CA ALA A 107 33.19 26.29 -0.94
C ALA A 107 33.09 24.84 -1.44
N ARG A 108 33.10 24.69 -2.77
CA ARG A 108 33.11 23.38 -3.41
C ARG A 108 34.26 22.51 -2.89
N ASP A 109 33.96 21.23 -2.60
CA ASP A 109 34.92 20.21 -2.15
C ASP A 109 35.67 20.55 -0.84
N VAL A 110 35.20 21.57 -0.09
CA VAL A 110 35.75 21.94 1.22
C VAL A 110 34.72 21.61 2.31
N PRO A 111 35.08 20.79 3.31
CA PRO A 111 34.15 20.43 4.37
C PRO A 111 33.86 21.64 5.27
N TYR A 112 32.58 21.90 5.48
CA TYR A 112 32.06 22.84 6.47
C TYR A 112 31.48 22.06 7.65
N LEU A 113 31.86 22.43 8.86
CA LEU A 113 31.39 21.78 10.08
C LEU A 113 30.24 22.57 10.69
N ILE A 114 29.09 21.92 10.79
CA ILE A 114 27.99 22.37 11.64
C ILE A 114 28.26 21.81 13.03
N GLU A 115 28.47 22.70 13.99
CA GLU A 115 28.79 22.34 15.36
C GLU A 115 27.77 22.93 16.32
N GLY A 116 27.48 22.20 17.39
CA GLY A 116 26.63 22.70 18.46
C GLY A 116 26.79 21.91 19.74
N ILE A 117 26.10 22.37 20.76
CA ILE A 117 26.06 21.77 22.09
C ILE A 117 24.63 21.47 22.51
N ILE A 118 24.48 20.37 23.24
CA ILE A 118 23.25 19.99 23.91
C ILE A 118 23.54 19.91 25.40
N ARG A 119 22.76 20.62 26.20
CA ARG A 119 22.68 20.41 27.64
C ARG A 119 21.68 19.28 27.88
N VAL A 120 22.17 18.18 28.43
CA VAL A 120 21.35 17.01 28.71
C VAL A 120 20.27 17.35 29.73
N PRO A 121 18.98 17.16 29.41
CA PRO A 121 17.89 17.48 30.33
C PRO A 121 17.95 16.66 31.61
N SER A 122 17.51 17.23 32.73
CA SER A 122 17.47 16.55 34.04
C SER A 122 16.25 15.64 34.22
N GLY A 123 15.46 15.40 33.16
CA GLY A 123 14.26 14.57 33.19
C GLY A 123 14.56 13.07 33.22
N GLU A 124 13.53 12.26 33.47
CA GLU A 124 13.64 10.79 33.51
C GLU A 124 13.57 10.11 32.13
N ALA A 125 13.47 10.91 31.07
CA ALA A 125 13.45 10.44 29.70
C ALA A 125 14.79 9.76 29.35
N LYS A 126 14.70 8.55 28.78
CA LYS A 126 15.88 7.82 28.29
C LYS A 126 16.38 8.35 26.95
N PHE A 127 15.54 9.08 26.22
CA PHE A 127 15.82 9.45 24.84
C PHE A 127 15.27 10.84 24.51
N HIS A 128 16.11 11.66 23.89
CA HIS A 128 15.75 12.96 23.33
C HIS A 128 16.17 13.04 21.87
N SER A 129 15.44 13.82 21.08
CA SER A 129 15.66 13.97 19.66
C SER A 129 15.51 15.43 19.27
N TYR A 130 16.52 16.00 18.62
CA TYR A 130 16.55 17.39 18.19
C TYR A 130 16.72 17.48 16.67
N GLY A 131 16.08 18.47 16.05
CA GLY A 131 16.13 18.69 14.62
C GLY A 131 17.08 19.82 14.24
N ILE A 132 17.82 19.61 13.14
CA ILE A 132 18.62 20.67 12.50
C ILE A 132 18.23 20.70 11.04
N LEU A 133 17.73 21.84 10.58
CA LEU A 133 17.36 22.04 9.19
C LEU A 133 18.50 22.74 8.45
N VAL A 134 18.97 22.12 7.38
CA VAL A 134 19.96 22.69 6.46
C VAL A 134 19.28 22.99 5.13
N ARG A 135 19.30 24.26 4.71
CA ARG A 135 18.71 24.74 3.45
C ARG A 135 19.81 25.27 2.54
N ASP A 136 19.75 24.93 1.26
CA ASP A 136 20.56 25.57 0.22
C ASP A 136 19.69 26.47 -0.64
N PHE A 137 19.99 27.76 -0.62
CA PHE A 137 19.30 28.73 -1.46
C PHE A 137 19.86 28.77 -2.89
N GLY A 138 20.99 28.08 -3.12
CA GLY A 138 21.82 28.22 -4.31
C GLY A 138 22.41 29.62 -4.42
N THR A 139 23.33 29.80 -5.36
CA THR A 139 23.77 31.14 -5.74
C THR A 139 22.65 31.87 -6.48
N SER A 140 22.32 33.10 -6.05
CA SER A 140 21.45 34.01 -6.82
C SER A 140 21.98 34.11 -8.25
N ARG A 141 21.25 33.56 -9.23
CA ARG A 141 21.63 33.73 -10.64
C ARG A 141 21.61 35.22 -10.95
N SER A 142 22.75 35.73 -11.39
CA SER A 142 22.84 37.04 -12.05
C SER A 142 21.77 37.10 -13.14
N ARG A 143 20.74 37.95 -12.95
CA ARG A 143 19.72 38.26 -13.95
C ARG A 143 20.31 39.19 -15.03
N GLN A 144 21.44 38.81 -15.62
CA GLN A 144 21.89 39.51 -16.80
C GLN A 144 21.05 39.04 -17.99
N PRO A 145 20.32 39.95 -18.66
CA PRO A 145 19.52 39.60 -19.82
C PRO A 145 20.46 39.02 -20.89
N THR A 146 20.12 37.82 -21.37
CA THR A 146 20.82 37.20 -22.50
C THR A 146 20.04 37.56 -23.76
N PHE A 147 20.76 37.84 -24.84
CA PHE A 147 20.17 38.23 -26.12
C PHE A 147 20.50 37.16 -27.16
N ASP A 148 19.57 36.89 -28.06
CA ASP A 148 19.83 36.04 -29.21
C ASP A 148 20.74 36.75 -30.24
N PRO A 149 21.25 36.05 -31.27
CA PRO A 149 22.10 36.66 -32.30
C PRO A 149 21.43 37.81 -33.09
N SER A 150 20.10 37.97 -32.96
CA SER A 150 19.34 39.07 -33.56
C SER A 150 19.09 40.24 -32.60
N GLY A 151 19.68 40.21 -31.39
CA GLY A 151 19.57 41.26 -30.39
C GLY A 151 18.25 41.25 -29.62
N LYS A 152 17.46 40.17 -29.71
CA LYS A 152 16.21 40.03 -28.96
C LYS A 152 16.47 39.38 -27.62
N GLU A 153 15.91 39.98 -26.57
CA GLU A 153 16.03 39.46 -25.21
C GLU A 153 15.42 38.05 -25.12
N LEU A 154 16.24 37.09 -24.70
CA LEU A 154 15.83 35.73 -24.44
C LEU A 154 15.13 35.70 -23.09
N THR A 155 13.81 35.57 -23.11
CA THR A 155 13.03 35.32 -21.90
C THR A 155 13.36 33.92 -21.37
N THR A 156 14.21 33.84 -20.35
CA THR A 156 14.48 32.59 -19.64
C THR A 156 13.50 32.41 -18.49
N ALA A 157 12.58 31.45 -18.61
CA ALA A 157 11.84 30.93 -17.47
C ALA A 157 12.67 29.83 -16.81
N GLY A 158 12.82 29.87 -15.48
CA GLY A 158 13.56 28.87 -14.72
C GLY A 158 12.81 28.50 -13.45
N ILE A 159 12.85 27.22 -13.09
CA ILE A 159 12.39 26.72 -11.78
C ILE A 159 13.63 26.67 -10.89
N ASN A 160 13.57 27.33 -9.73
CA ASN A 160 14.61 27.19 -8.71
C ASN A 160 14.22 26.06 -7.75
N PHE A 161 15.11 25.10 -7.56
CA PHE A 161 14.93 24.02 -6.60
C PHE A 161 15.74 24.36 -5.35
N ILE A 162 15.06 24.47 -4.21
CA ILE A 162 15.69 24.62 -2.90
C ILE A 162 15.81 23.23 -2.30
N THR A 163 17.03 22.81 -1.97
CA THR A 163 17.26 21.52 -1.33
C THR A 163 17.25 21.72 0.19
N GLN A 164 16.54 20.84 0.90
CA GLN A 164 16.42 20.89 2.36
C GLN A 164 16.73 19.52 2.96
N TYR A 165 17.56 19.50 4.00
CA TYR A 165 17.89 18.31 4.76
C TYR A 165 17.48 18.51 6.22
N LEU A 166 16.70 17.57 6.75
CA LEU A 166 16.42 17.50 8.18
C LEU A 166 17.39 16.51 8.82
N LEU A 167 18.39 17.04 9.49
CA LEU A 167 19.34 16.27 10.30
C LEU A 167 18.78 16.07 11.70
N ARG A 168 19.27 15.04 12.38
CA ARG A 168 18.80 14.71 13.73
C ARG A 168 19.95 14.45 14.69
N VAL A 169 19.84 14.99 15.90
CA VAL A 169 20.71 14.62 17.01
C VAL A 169 19.89 13.80 18.00
N ASP A 170 20.28 12.54 18.16
CA ASP A 170 19.65 11.56 19.02
C ASP A 170 20.48 11.41 20.29
N LEU A 171 19.89 11.70 21.44
CA LEU A 171 20.57 11.65 22.73
C LEU A 171 20.00 10.50 23.58
N GLU A 172 20.85 9.53 23.90
CA GLU A 172 20.53 8.38 24.76
C GLU A 172 21.10 8.61 26.17
N ILE A 173 20.21 8.66 27.17
CA ILE A 173 20.56 8.97 28.56
C ILE A 173 20.94 7.70 29.32
N GLN A 174 22.19 7.63 29.74
CA GLN A 174 22.71 6.54 30.55
C GLN A 174 22.07 6.56 31.95
N ASN A 175 21.68 5.38 32.45
CA ASN A 175 21.07 5.17 33.77
C ASN A 175 19.72 5.84 34.02
N ALA A 176 19.09 6.44 33.00
CA ALA A 176 17.69 6.86 33.12
C ALA A 176 16.80 5.63 33.32
N ARG A 177 15.84 5.71 34.24
CA ARG A 177 14.96 4.57 34.58
C ARG A 177 13.96 4.26 33.47
N GLY A 178 13.54 5.30 32.72
CA GLY A 178 12.61 5.15 31.60
C GLY A 178 11.21 4.72 32.04
N ASP A 179 10.81 5.05 33.28
CA ASP A 179 9.52 4.65 33.84
C ASP A 179 8.33 5.20 33.04
N ASN A 180 8.52 6.34 32.35
CA ASN A 180 7.50 7.00 31.53
C ASN A 180 7.06 6.19 30.30
N VAL A 181 7.78 5.14 29.89
CA VAL A 181 7.35 4.28 28.76
C VAL A 181 5.98 3.64 29.04
N LYS A 182 5.63 3.43 30.31
CA LYS A 182 4.31 2.92 30.74
C LYS A 182 3.16 3.90 30.45
N GLU A 183 3.45 5.17 30.19
CA GLU A 183 2.46 6.20 29.87
C GLU A 183 2.05 6.18 28.39
N LEU A 184 2.76 5.41 27.55
CA LEU A 184 2.33 5.16 26.18
C LEU A 184 0.95 4.51 26.16
N VAL A 185 0.11 4.96 25.22
CA VAL A 185 -1.28 4.53 25.14
C VAL A 185 -1.50 3.76 23.84
N LEU A 186 -1.86 2.48 23.97
CA LEU A 186 -2.47 1.71 22.88
C LEU A 186 -3.91 2.24 22.64
N GLU A 187 -4.07 3.13 21.67
CA GLU A 187 -5.35 3.81 21.40
C GLU A 187 -6.36 2.86 20.75
N SER A 188 -5.94 2.20 19.67
CA SER A 188 -6.79 1.28 18.90
C SER A 188 -5.99 0.12 18.32
N GLY A 189 -6.71 -0.96 18.02
CA GLY A 189 -6.22 -2.10 17.27
C GLY A 189 -7.35 -2.66 16.42
N SER A 190 -7.08 -2.92 15.14
CA SER A 190 -8.05 -3.42 14.18
C SER A 190 -7.40 -4.35 13.16
N VAL A 191 -8.24 -5.11 12.46
CA VAL A 191 -7.85 -5.82 11.24
C VAL A 191 -8.55 -5.13 10.08
N VAL A 192 -7.78 -4.67 9.09
CA VAL A 192 -8.27 -3.93 7.92
C VAL A 192 -7.81 -4.63 6.64
N ALA A 193 -8.47 -4.33 5.52
CA ALA A 193 -8.07 -4.85 4.23
C ALA A 193 -6.90 -4.02 3.67
N ALA A 194 -5.79 -4.68 3.35
CA ALA A 194 -4.69 -4.11 2.58
C ALA A 194 -4.44 -4.99 1.36
N MET A 195 -4.64 -4.43 0.17
CA MET A 195 -4.62 -5.19 -1.09
C MET A 195 -5.51 -6.45 -1.05
N GLY A 196 -6.71 -6.31 -0.47
CA GLY A 196 -7.68 -7.38 -0.31
C GLY A 196 -7.31 -8.46 0.73
N LYS A 197 -6.16 -8.36 1.41
CA LYS A 197 -5.70 -9.29 2.45
C LYS A 197 -5.88 -8.70 3.85
N PRO A 198 -6.02 -9.54 4.89
CA PRO A 198 -6.08 -9.06 6.27
C PRO A 198 -4.74 -8.45 6.72
N GLN A 199 -4.81 -7.25 7.27
CA GLN A 199 -3.69 -6.52 7.85
C GLN A 199 -4.04 -6.07 9.27
N ILE A 200 -3.18 -6.37 10.23
CA ILE A 200 -3.30 -5.83 11.58
C ILE A 200 -2.80 -4.39 11.56
N VAL A 201 -3.57 -3.48 12.15
CA VAL A 201 -3.18 -2.08 12.37
C VAL A 201 -3.40 -1.73 13.84
N THR A 202 -2.46 -1.02 14.44
CA THR A 202 -2.55 -0.54 15.83
C THR A 202 -2.05 0.90 15.91
N VAL A 203 -2.77 1.75 16.63
CA VAL A 203 -2.38 3.14 16.88
C VAL A 203 -1.83 3.27 18.30
N ILE A 204 -0.65 3.89 18.42
CA ILE A 204 0.00 4.19 19.69
C ILE A 204 0.21 5.70 19.80
N ARG A 205 -0.19 6.26 20.94
CA ARG A 205 0.03 7.67 21.27
C ARG A 205 1.03 7.84 22.40
N ASN A 206 1.88 8.83 22.25
CA ASN A 206 2.73 9.36 23.30
C ASN A 206 2.13 10.66 23.84
N PRO A 207 1.53 10.65 25.04
CA PRO A 207 0.98 11.85 25.65
C PRO A 207 2.03 12.72 26.37
N THR A 208 3.31 12.35 26.31
CA THR A 208 4.37 12.94 27.13
C THR A 208 5.29 13.86 26.32
N ALA A 209 6.13 14.62 27.03
CA ALA A 209 7.22 15.42 26.46
C ALA A 209 8.46 14.60 26.06
N SER A 210 8.50 13.30 26.35
CA SER A 210 9.67 12.43 26.14
C SER A 210 9.59 11.69 24.82
N THR A 211 10.71 11.30 24.22
CA THR A 211 10.72 10.39 23.07
C THR A 211 10.91 8.95 23.54
N PHE A 212 10.30 7.99 22.84
CA PHE A 212 10.41 6.57 23.20
C PHE A 212 10.75 5.69 22.02
N GLU A 213 11.47 4.60 22.29
CA GLU A 213 11.60 3.45 21.40
C GLU A 213 10.80 2.26 21.94
N PHE A 214 10.11 1.58 21.04
CA PHE A 214 9.20 0.51 21.38
C PHE A 214 9.09 -0.52 20.25
N GLN A 215 8.55 -1.69 20.58
CA GLN A 215 8.16 -2.72 19.63
C GLN A 215 6.70 -3.10 19.90
N ILE A 216 6.00 -3.53 18.87
CA ILE A 216 4.62 -4.02 19.00
C ILE A 216 4.56 -5.45 18.49
N GLN A 217 4.02 -6.33 19.32
CA GLN A 217 3.59 -7.66 18.91
C GLN A 217 2.08 -7.74 18.99
N ALA A 218 1.45 -8.25 17.94
CA ALA A 218 0.02 -8.46 17.89
C ALA A 218 -0.31 -9.91 17.58
N GLN A 219 -1.45 -10.39 18.07
CA GLN A 219 -1.97 -11.73 17.78
C GLN A 219 -3.49 -11.69 17.76
N LEU A 220 -4.08 -12.20 16.69
CA LEU A 220 -5.53 -12.41 16.61
C LEU A 220 -5.90 -13.73 17.30
N LYS A 221 -6.99 -13.74 18.08
CA LYS A 221 -7.44 -14.94 18.81
C LYS A 221 -8.95 -15.09 18.72
N ARG A 222 -9.45 -16.31 18.47
CA ARG A 222 -10.91 -16.60 18.60
C ARG A 222 -11.33 -16.80 20.05
N SER A 223 -10.44 -17.32 20.87
CA SER A 223 -10.65 -17.51 22.30
C SER A 223 -9.33 -17.27 23.05
N PRO A 224 -9.36 -17.06 24.38
CA PRO A 224 -8.13 -16.81 25.15
C PRO A 224 -7.07 -17.91 25.05
N THR A 225 -7.47 -19.14 24.73
CA THR A 225 -6.57 -20.30 24.58
C THR A 225 -6.19 -20.60 23.13
N ASP A 226 -6.78 -19.89 22.18
CA ASP A 226 -6.53 -20.07 20.76
C ASP A 226 -5.11 -19.64 20.38
N ARG A 227 -4.42 -20.51 19.63
CA ARG A 227 -3.07 -20.31 19.10
C ARG A 227 -3.01 -20.48 17.58
N SER A 228 -4.16 -20.45 16.91
CA SER A 228 -4.27 -20.69 15.47
C SER A 228 -3.59 -19.62 14.62
N PHE A 229 -3.49 -18.39 15.13
CA PHE A 229 -2.76 -17.30 14.47
C PHE A 229 -1.40 -17.09 15.14
N GLN A 230 -0.35 -16.98 14.35
CA GLN A 230 0.96 -16.60 14.84
C GLN A 230 0.96 -15.15 15.34
N SER A 231 1.84 -14.87 16.30
CA SER A 231 2.06 -13.48 16.71
C SER A 231 2.91 -12.78 15.66
N ALA A 232 2.47 -11.60 15.25
CA ALA A 232 3.14 -10.76 14.26
C ALA A 232 3.80 -9.56 14.94
N SER A 233 5.07 -9.30 14.61
CA SER A 233 5.71 -8.02 14.97
C SER A 233 5.27 -6.96 13.98
N LEU A 234 4.71 -5.86 14.47
CA LEU A 234 4.21 -4.78 13.62
C LEU A 234 5.33 -3.81 13.23
N VAL A 235 5.19 -3.22 12.05
CA VAL A 235 6.19 -2.31 11.45
C VAL A 235 5.57 -0.93 11.24
N MET A 236 6.38 0.11 11.43
CA MET A 236 5.99 1.47 11.10
C MET A 236 6.01 1.66 9.57
N PRO A 237 4.99 2.28 8.93
CA PRO A 237 4.89 2.38 7.48
C PRO A 237 6.15 2.87 6.78
N ILE A 238 6.79 3.92 7.32
CA ILE A 238 8.04 4.49 6.77
C ILE A 238 9.22 3.50 6.75
N ARG A 239 9.13 2.38 7.49
CA ARG A 239 10.17 1.34 7.60
C ARG A 239 9.80 0.03 6.90
N MET A 240 8.68 -0.03 6.16
CA MET A 240 8.22 -1.27 5.51
C MET A 240 9.24 -1.87 4.53
N THR A 241 10.04 -1.03 3.88
CA THR A 241 11.09 -1.45 2.92
C THR A 241 12.43 -1.75 3.58
N THR A 242 12.58 -1.52 4.89
CA THR A 242 13.81 -1.83 5.61
C THR A 242 13.95 -3.34 5.78
N GLU A 243 15.11 -3.90 5.42
CA GLU A 243 15.35 -5.35 5.46
C GLU A 243 15.79 -5.85 6.84
N SER A 244 16.44 -5.01 7.65
CA SER A 244 16.95 -5.36 8.99
C SER A 244 15.85 -5.42 10.06
N ASP A 245 16.11 -6.15 11.14
CA ASP A 245 15.21 -6.25 12.31
C ASP A 245 14.92 -4.90 12.99
N GLU A 246 15.76 -3.88 12.77
CA GLU A 246 15.49 -2.51 13.22
C GLU A 246 14.17 -1.93 12.67
N ARG A 247 13.59 -2.51 11.61
CA ARG A 247 12.29 -2.11 11.07
C ARG A 247 11.15 -2.27 12.09
N PHE A 248 11.27 -3.21 13.01
CA PHE A 248 10.28 -3.47 14.06
C PHE A 248 10.41 -2.53 15.27
N VAL A 249 11.52 -1.77 15.35
CA VAL A 249 11.72 -0.76 16.38
C VAL A 249 11.02 0.53 15.95
N GLY A 250 9.88 0.80 16.56
CA GLY A 250 9.18 2.07 16.43
C GLY A 250 9.81 3.14 17.30
N ARG A 251 9.83 4.38 16.81
CA ARG A 251 10.17 5.57 17.60
C ARG A 251 9.00 6.52 17.63
N LEU A 252 8.64 6.99 18.82
CA LEU A 252 7.51 7.89 19.03
C LEU A 252 7.99 9.20 19.63
N LEU A 253 7.85 10.28 18.86
CA LEU A 253 8.19 11.64 19.31
C LEU A 253 7.20 12.15 20.37
N PRO A 254 7.52 13.22 21.11
CA PRO A 254 6.63 13.82 22.09
C PRO A 254 5.28 14.21 21.47
N TYR A 255 4.20 14.02 22.23
CA TYR A 255 2.83 14.41 21.85
C TYR A 255 2.36 13.90 20.48
N SER A 256 2.97 12.83 19.97
CA SER A 256 2.68 12.28 18.65
C SER A 256 1.91 10.97 18.75
N SER A 257 1.30 10.58 17.63
CA SER A 257 0.62 9.30 17.47
C SER A 257 1.08 8.67 16.17
N VAL A 258 1.34 7.37 16.19
CA VAL A 258 1.75 6.57 15.01
C VAL A 258 0.90 5.32 14.91
N PHE A 259 0.70 4.85 13.69
CA PHE A 259 0.18 3.51 13.47
C PHE A 259 1.29 2.55 13.07
N MET A 260 1.16 1.33 13.56
CA MET A 260 2.00 0.18 13.26
C MET A 260 1.14 -0.85 12.54
N GLN A 261 1.70 -1.51 11.53
CA GLN A 261 0.93 -2.42 10.69
C GLN A 261 1.73 -3.67 10.29
N GLN A 262 1.02 -4.76 9.99
CA GLN A 262 1.60 -5.96 9.40
C GLN A 262 0.54 -6.80 8.68
N LEU A 263 0.88 -7.30 7.49
CA LEU A 263 0.03 -8.27 6.78
C LEU A 263 -0.01 -9.59 7.56
N MET A 264 -1.19 -10.18 7.66
CA MET A 264 -1.34 -11.49 8.28
C MET A 264 -0.92 -12.60 7.31
N SER A 265 -0.27 -13.62 7.84
CA SER A 265 0.12 -14.82 7.09
C SER A 265 -1.04 -15.80 6.92
N GLU A 266 -1.90 -15.89 7.93
CA GLU A 266 -3.02 -16.81 7.98
C GLU A 266 -4.32 -16.13 7.51
N PRO A 267 -5.20 -16.88 6.82
CA PRO A 267 -6.52 -16.38 6.47
C PRO A 267 -7.36 -16.12 7.74
N VAL A 268 -8.06 -15.00 7.75
CA VAL A 268 -9.00 -14.60 8.81
C VAL A 268 -10.42 -14.86 8.33
N LEU A 269 -11.08 -15.83 8.95
CA LEU A 269 -12.42 -16.26 8.57
C LEU A 269 -13.48 -15.41 9.27
N THR A 270 -14.72 -15.42 8.76
CA THR A 270 -15.86 -14.76 9.39
C THR A 270 -16.00 -15.14 10.87
N GLY A 271 -16.24 -14.15 11.72
CA GLY A 271 -16.49 -14.37 13.15
C GLY A 271 -15.97 -13.24 14.03
N ASP A 272 -16.14 -13.43 15.33
CA ASP A 272 -15.67 -12.50 16.36
C ASP A 272 -14.33 -12.96 16.92
N TYR A 273 -13.40 -12.01 17.04
CA TYR A 273 -12.03 -12.22 17.49
C TYR A 273 -11.65 -11.18 18.53
N GLN A 274 -10.57 -11.49 19.27
CA GLN A 274 -9.83 -10.54 20.07
C GLN A 274 -8.43 -10.35 19.48
N LEU A 275 -8.10 -9.11 19.13
CA LEU A 275 -6.74 -8.72 18.78
C LEU A 275 -6.00 -8.35 20.07
N GLU A 276 -5.10 -9.22 20.51
CA GLU A 276 -4.19 -8.97 21.62
C GLU A 276 -2.96 -8.21 21.11
N VAL A 277 -2.69 -7.06 21.69
CA VAL A 277 -1.54 -6.19 21.35
C VAL A 277 -0.66 -6.04 22.58
N LYS A 278 0.64 -6.29 22.41
CA LYS A 278 1.69 -6.17 23.42
C LYS A 278 2.67 -5.07 23.00
N LEU A 279 2.73 -4.03 23.81
CA LEU A 279 3.75 -2.99 23.72
C LEU A 279 4.98 -3.44 24.49
N GLN A 280 6.12 -3.48 23.81
CA GLN A 280 7.40 -3.91 24.35
C GLN A 280 8.42 -2.77 24.32
N SER A 281 9.27 -2.72 25.34
CA SER A 281 10.45 -1.85 25.38
C SER A 281 11.58 -2.63 26.04
N GLU A 282 12.78 -2.56 25.47
CA GLU A 282 13.96 -3.32 25.95
C GLU A 282 13.68 -4.83 26.11
N GLY A 283 12.88 -5.40 25.20
CA GLY A 283 12.49 -6.81 25.22
C GLY A 283 11.47 -7.22 26.30
N ARG A 284 10.96 -6.27 27.09
CA ARG A 284 9.95 -6.53 28.13
C ARG A 284 8.60 -6.01 27.70
N VAL A 285 7.52 -6.76 28.00
CA VAL A 285 6.15 -6.29 27.81
C VAL A 285 5.84 -5.23 28.87
N ILE A 286 5.54 -4.01 28.43
CA ILE A 286 5.23 -2.87 29.29
C ILE A 286 3.71 -2.70 29.42
N GLN A 287 2.97 -2.93 28.33
CA GLN A 287 1.51 -2.83 28.29
C GLN A 287 0.95 -3.94 27.40
N GLN A 288 -0.21 -4.48 27.78
CA GLN A 288 -0.98 -5.42 26.97
C GLN A 288 -2.44 -4.95 26.93
N LYS A 289 -3.04 -4.93 25.75
CA LYS A 289 -4.44 -4.55 25.55
C LYS A 289 -5.09 -5.44 24.50
N SER A 290 -6.37 -5.76 24.68
CA SER A 290 -7.16 -6.52 23.73
C SER A 290 -8.24 -5.65 23.09
N PHE A 291 -8.44 -5.81 21.79
CA PHE A 291 -9.47 -5.12 21.02
C PHE A 291 -10.43 -6.13 20.40
N ALA A 292 -11.73 -5.86 20.47
CA ALA A 292 -12.72 -6.70 19.78
C ALA A 292 -12.66 -6.44 18.28
N VAL A 293 -12.64 -7.50 17.49
CA VAL A 293 -12.59 -7.45 16.02
C VAL A 293 -13.67 -8.37 15.48
N ALA A 294 -14.64 -7.81 14.77
CA ALA A 294 -15.62 -8.58 14.00
C ALA A 294 -15.19 -8.63 12.54
N VAL A 295 -15.14 -9.83 11.96
CA VAL A 295 -14.73 -10.07 10.58
C VAL A 295 -15.91 -10.63 9.79
N ASP A 296 -16.21 -10.02 8.65
CA ASP A 296 -17.13 -10.56 7.65
C ASP A 296 -16.36 -11.33 6.57
N SER A 297 -17.00 -12.33 5.96
CA SER A 297 -16.51 -13.03 4.76
C SER A 297 -16.09 -12.07 3.66
N ALA A 298 -16.82 -10.97 3.49
CA ALA A 298 -16.53 -10.00 2.45
C ALA A 298 -15.28 -9.17 2.75
N ASP A 299 -14.80 -9.06 3.99
CA ASP A 299 -13.80 -8.04 4.35
C ASP A 299 -12.45 -8.21 3.64
N PHE A 300 -12.10 -9.43 3.25
CA PHE A 300 -10.80 -9.76 2.64
C PHE A 300 -10.97 -10.51 1.31
N PRO A 301 -11.35 -9.84 0.22
CA PRO A 301 -11.67 -10.50 -1.05
C PRO A 301 -10.48 -11.26 -1.67
N ALA A 302 -9.24 -10.84 -1.40
CA ALA A 302 -8.06 -11.58 -1.88
C ALA A 302 -7.83 -12.90 -1.12
N GLN A 303 -8.47 -13.09 0.03
CA GLN A 303 -8.41 -14.35 0.77
C GLN A 303 -9.24 -15.43 0.09
N GLU A 304 -10.33 -15.06 -0.58
CA GLU A 304 -11.20 -16.02 -1.29
C GLU A 304 -10.49 -16.68 -2.48
N THR A 305 -9.42 -16.07 -3.00
CA THR A 305 -8.58 -16.70 -4.04
C THR A 305 -7.54 -17.66 -3.46
N GLN A 306 -7.31 -17.61 -2.13
CA GLN A 306 -6.39 -18.49 -1.43
C GLN A 306 -7.10 -19.66 -0.74
N LEU A 307 -8.30 -19.42 -0.23
CA LEU A 307 -9.04 -20.37 0.59
C LEU A 307 -10.53 -20.36 0.23
N LYS A 308 -11.09 -21.53 -0.09
CA LYS A 308 -12.52 -21.72 -0.33
C LYS A 308 -13.14 -22.44 0.85
N GLN A 309 -14.31 -22.01 1.29
CA GLN A 309 -15.09 -22.72 2.30
C GLN A 309 -15.88 -23.87 1.64
N VAL A 310 -15.82 -25.04 2.26
CA VAL A 310 -16.56 -26.25 1.89
C VAL A 310 -17.48 -26.60 3.06
N GLY A 311 -18.72 -26.12 3.00
CA GLY A 311 -19.68 -26.37 4.09
C GLY A 311 -19.27 -25.73 5.42
N SER A 312 -19.79 -26.27 6.51
CA SER A 312 -19.67 -25.67 7.85
C SER A 312 -18.29 -25.91 8.49
N GLY A 313 -17.32 -25.05 8.17
CA GLY A 313 -16.02 -24.99 8.84
C GLY A 313 -14.92 -25.89 8.25
N LEU A 314 -15.13 -26.53 7.10
CA LEU A 314 -14.05 -27.11 6.30
C LEU A 314 -13.59 -26.11 5.24
N TYR A 315 -12.29 -25.99 5.05
CA TYR A 315 -11.68 -25.09 4.09
C TYR A 315 -10.67 -25.82 3.21
N ILE A 316 -10.47 -25.30 2.00
CA ILE A 316 -9.59 -25.90 0.99
C ILE A 316 -8.74 -24.84 0.28
N SER A 317 -7.47 -25.15 0.03
CA SER A 317 -6.50 -24.28 -0.65
C SER A 317 -5.60 -25.10 -1.59
N PRO A 318 -5.23 -24.62 -2.79
CA PRO A 318 -5.73 -23.40 -3.46
C PRO A 318 -7.21 -23.54 -3.87
N THR A 319 -7.82 -22.43 -4.32
CA THR A 319 -9.25 -22.41 -4.73
C THR A 319 -9.46 -22.76 -6.20
N ALA A 320 -8.40 -22.73 -7.00
CA ALA A 320 -8.35 -23.19 -8.38
C ALA A 320 -7.11 -24.06 -8.58
N ILE A 321 -7.22 -25.05 -9.47
CA ILE A 321 -6.18 -26.07 -9.65
C ILE A 321 -5.80 -26.16 -11.13
N GLU A 322 -4.51 -25.93 -11.43
CA GLU A 322 -3.94 -26.26 -12.73
C GLU A 322 -2.93 -27.41 -12.59
N ILE A 323 -3.06 -28.40 -13.47
CA ILE A 323 -2.06 -29.47 -13.63
C ILE A 323 -1.65 -29.48 -15.09
N SER A 324 -0.34 -29.48 -15.35
CA SER A 324 0.16 -29.30 -16.71
C SER A 324 1.20 -30.36 -17.11
N GLN A 325 1.07 -30.90 -18.33
CA GLN A 325 2.11 -31.68 -19.02
C GLN A 325 3.06 -30.80 -19.84
N ALA A 326 2.65 -29.57 -20.15
CA ALA A 326 3.41 -28.66 -20.98
C ALA A 326 4.80 -28.37 -20.35
N ARG A 327 5.73 -27.89 -21.18
CA ARG A 327 7.10 -27.61 -20.74
C ARG A 327 7.08 -26.57 -19.62
N GLY A 328 7.68 -26.90 -18.47
CA GLY A 328 7.69 -26.03 -17.29
C GLY A 328 6.44 -26.11 -16.41
N GLY A 329 5.43 -26.89 -16.83
CA GLY A 329 4.18 -27.10 -16.10
C GLY A 329 4.30 -28.05 -14.91
N THR A 330 3.39 -27.88 -13.94
CA THR A 330 3.34 -28.68 -12.71
C THR A 330 2.45 -29.89 -12.89
N ARG A 331 3.02 -31.11 -12.93
CA ARG A 331 2.27 -32.38 -13.09
C ARG A 331 1.58 -32.88 -11.82
N ARG A 332 1.89 -32.26 -10.67
CA ARG A 332 1.39 -32.64 -9.35
C ARG A 332 1.26 -31.42 -8.47
N ILE A 333 0.07 -31.19 -7.94
CA ILE A 333 -0.20 -30.10 -7.00
C ILE A 333 -0.60 -30.67 -5.63
N SER A 334 -0.26 -29.95 -4.58
CA SER A 334 -0.73 -30.23 -3.23
C SER A 334 -1.92 -29.33 -2.94
N VAL A 335 -3.04 -29.92 -2.53
CA VAL A 335 -4.21 -29.20 -2.02
C VAL A 335 -4.27 -29.42 -0.51
N GLU A 336 -4.46 -28.37 0.27
CA GLU A 336 -4.58 -28.43 1.73
C GLU A 336 -6.04 -28.31 2.14
N LEU A 337 -6.48 -29.25 2.97
CA LEU A 337 -7.78 -29.25 3.64
C LEU A 337 -7.59 -28.87 5.11
N MET A 338 -8.42 -27.98 5.63
CA MET A 338 -8.37 -27.51 7.02
C MET A 338 -9.74 -27.64 7.67
N ASN A 339 -9.85 -28.45 8.72
CA ASN A 339 -11.09 -28.53 9.51
C ASN A 339 -11.01 -27.57 10.69
N GLN A 340 -11.77 -26.48 10.60
CA GLN A 340 -11.92 -25.45 11.63
C GLN A 340 -13.27 -25.55 12.37
N SER A 341 -14.06 -26.60 12.12
CA SER A 341 -15.25 -26.90 12.91
C SER A 341 -14.89 -27.56 14.24
N ASP A 342 -15.87 -27.62 15.14
CA ASP A 342 -15.78 -28.28 16.45
C ASP A 342 -15.92 -29.81 16.37
N LYS A 343 -16.20 -30.34 15.18
CA LYS A 343 -16.46 -31.77 14.93
C LYS A 343 -15.55 -32.37 13.87
N PRO A 344 -15.28 -33.69 13.90
CA PRO A 344 -14.58 -34.35 12.81
C PRO A 344 -15.40 -34.29 11.51
N ARG A 345 -14.70 -34.24 10.37
CA ARG A 345 -15.33 -34.22 9.03
C ARG A 345 -14.85 -35.40 8.21
N VAL A 346 -15.79 -36.12 7.59
CA VAL A 346 -15.50 -37.15 6.58
C VAL A 346 -15.53 -36.47 5.22
N ILE A 347 -14.46 -36.63 4.45
CA ILE A 347 -14.23 -35.90 3.21
C ILE A 347 -14.05 -36.91 2.08
N ASP A 348 -14.80 -36.71 0.99
CA ASP A 348 -14.70 -37.46 -0.26
C ASP A 348 -14.39 -36.48 -1.41
N LEU A 349 -13.42 -36.83 -2.25
CA LEU A 349 -12.87 -35.99 -3.29
C LEU A 349 -12.95 -36.73 -4.62
N SER A 350 -13.55 -36.07 -5.61
CA SER A 350 -13.61 -36.60 -6.97
C SER A 350 -13.31 -35.52 -8.00
N ALA A 351 -12.57 -35.87 -9.04
CA ALA A 351 -12.37 -35.00 -10.19
C ALA A 351 -13.44 -35.33 -11.23
N ILE A 352 -14.16 -34.32 -11.70
CA ILE A 352 -15.25 -34.43 -12.65
C ILE A 352 -14.93 -33.54 -13.85
N SER A 353 -15.11 -34.03 -15.07
CA SER A 353 -14.92 -33.24 -16.29
C SER A 353 -16.05 -32.23 -16.46
N SER A 354 -15.89 -31.26 -17.37
CA SER A 354 -16.97 -30.35 -17.78
C SER A 354 -18.25 -31.04 -18.28
N ARG A 355 -18.19 -32.34 -18.60
CA ARG A 355 -19.34 -33.17 -19.02
C ARG A 355 -19.99 -33.93 -17.88
N GLY A 356 -19.57 -33.74 -16.63
CA GLY A 356 -20.12 -34.43 -15.47
C GLY A 356 -19.64 -35.88 -15.28
N THR A 357 -18.67 -36.34 -16.08
CA THR A 357 -18.08 -37.68 -15.96
C THR A 357 -16.80 -37.64 -15.12
N PRO A 358 -16.36 -38.77 -14.52
CA PRO A 358 -15.06 -38.82 -13.83
C PRO A 358 -13.93 -38.31 -14.73
N PHE A 359 -13.11 -37.41 -14.20
CA PHE A 359 -11.99 -36.84 -14.94
C PHE A 359 -10.82 -37.82 -14.92
N ASP A 360 -10.84 -38.74 -15.88
CA ASP A 360 -9.96 -39.90 -16.01
C ASP A 360 -8.45 -39.57 -15.99
N VAL A 361 -8.03 -38.39 -16.43
CA VAL A 361 -6.62 -37.96 -16.46
C VAL A 361 -6.07 -37.53 -15.10
N VAL A 362 -6.93 -37.26 -14.11
CA VAL A 362 -6.53 -36.79 -12.78
C VAL A 362 -6.60 -37.93 -11.77
N GLN A 363 -5.58 -38.02 -10.93
CA GLN A 363 -5.51 -38.92 -9.79
C GLN A 363 -5.43 -38.12 -8.50
N ILE A 364 -6.29 -38.46 -7.54
CA ILE A 364 -6.35 -37.85 -6.21
C ILE A 364 -5.83 -38.85 -5.19
N SER A 365 -4.97 -38.42 -4.26
CA SER A 365 -4.43 -39.29 -3.21
C SER A 365 -4.17 -38.54 -1.89
N PRO A 366 -4.81 -38.96 -0.78
CA PRO A 366 -6.01 -39.81 -0.72
C PRO A 366 -7.23 -39.09 -1.31
N ASP A 367 -8.18 -39.85 -1.85
CA ASP A 367 -9.51 -39.38 -2.29
C ASP A 367 -10.55 -39.38 -1.16
N LYS A 368 -10.34 -40.20 -0.12
CA LYS A 368 -11.18 -40.23 1.08
C LYS A 368 -10.37 -40.08 2.36
N LEU A 369 -10.85 -39.27 3.30
CA LEU A 369 -10.20 -39.08 4.59
C LEU A 369 -11.18 -38.61 5.67
N THR A 370 -10.76 -38.73 6.94
CA THR A 370 -11.41 -38.06 8.07
C THR A 370 -10.44 -37.05 8.67
N LEU A 371 -10.92 -35.83 8.93
CA LEU A 371 -10.12 -34.73 9.48
C LEU A 371 -10.70 -34.30 10.83
N ALA A 372 -9.90 -34.40 11.89
CA ALA A 372 -10.30 -33.99 13.24
C ALA A 372 -10.40 -32.46 13.38
N PRO A 373 -11.14 -31.93 14.38
CA PRO A 373 -11.19 -30.50 14.68
C PRO A 373 -9.81 -29.86 14.81
N GLY A 374 -9.63 -28.68 14.21
CA GLY A 374 -8.39 -27.90 14.24
C GLY A 374 -7.20 -28.53 13.48
N ARG A 375 -7.41 -29.59 12.68
CA ARG A 375 -6.35 -30.24 11.92
C ARG A 375 -6.38 -29.85 10.45
N SER A 376 -5.20 -29.86 9.82
CA SER A 376 -5.06 -29.76 8.37
C SER A 376 -4.42 -31.02 7.78
N ARG A 377 -4.69 -31.28 6.49
CA ARG A 377 -4.09 -32.38 5.74
C ARG A 377 -3.88 -31.97 4.28
N LYS A 378 -2.68 -32.26 3.78
CA LYS A 378 -2.35 -32.12 2.36
C LYS A 378 -2.75 -33.38 1.60
N ILE A 379 -3.47 -33.19 0.50
CA ILE A 379 -3.81 -34.19 -0.50
C ILE A 379 -3.02 -33.90 -1.78
N SER A 380 -2.76 -34.93 -2.56
CA SER A 380 -2.04 -34.82 -3.81
C SER A 380 -2.99 -34.99 -4.98
N LEU A 381 -3.00 -34.03 -5.90
CA LEU A 381 -3.61 -34.21 -7.22
C LEU A 381 -2.48 -34.32 -8.24
N SER A 382 -2.52 -35.36 -9.06
CA SER A 382 -1.49 -35.63 -10.06
C SER A 382 -2.08 -36.10 -11.35
N LEU A 383 -1.39 -35.81 -12.43
CA LEU A 383 -1.77 -36.32 -13.74
C LEU A 383 -1.39 -37.79 -13.90
N LYS A 384 -2.30 -38.59 -14.46
CA LYS A 384 -1.99 -39.96 -14.87
C LYS A 384 -1.08 -39.94 -16.09
N ARG A 385 -0.08 -40.84 -16.13
CA ARG A 385 0.80 -40.99 -17.29
C ARG A 385 -0.03 -41.52 -18.47
N ASN A 386 0.15 -40.94 -19.65
CA ASN A 386 -0.41 -41.38 -20.94
C ASN A 386 -1.80 -40.85 -21.31
N SER A 387 -1.92 -39.53 -21.45
CA SER A 387 -3.12 -38.87 -21.98
C SER A 387 -2.73 -38.01 -23.18
N ASP A 388 -2.49 -38.65 -24.34
CA ASP A 388 -2.50 -37.90 -25.60
C ASP A 388 -3.92 -37.37 -25.79
N ARG A 389 -4.05 -36.04 -25.80
CA ARG A 389 -5.32 -35.33 -25.94
C ARG A 389 -5.22 -34.39 -27.13
N ASP A 390 -6.32 -34.29 -27.86
CA ASP A 390 -6.42 -33.39 -29.02
C ASP A 390 -6.59 -31.92 -28.61
N GLN A 391 -7.03 -31.66 -27.37
CA GLN A 391 -7.22 -30.31 -26.84
C GLN A 391 -6.00 -29.84 -26.06
N ALA A 392 -5.65 -28.55 -26.22
CA ALA A 392 -4.55 -27.94 -25.46
C ALA A 392 -4.86 -27.85 -23.95
N ILE A 393 -6.12 -27.61 -23.58
CA ILE A 393 -6.61 -27.62 -22.19
C ILE A 393 -7.92 -28.40 -22.11
N GLU A 394 -8.06 -29.23 -21.08
CA GLU A 394 -9.35 -29.77 -20.65
C GLU A 394 -9.75 -29.19 -19.30
N TYR A 395 -11.01 -28.76 -19.18
CA TYR A 395 -11.58 -28.24 -17.95
C TYR A 395 -12.47 -29.26 -17.23
N GLY A 396 -12.45 -29.16 -15.91
CA GLY A 396 -13.30 -29.90 -15.01
C GLY A 396 -13.39 -29.21 -13.66
N GLN A 397 -13.79 -29.97 -12.66
CA GLN A 397 -13.93 -29.52 -11.29
C GLN A 397 -13.40 -30.57 -10.32
N LEU A 398 -12.81 -30.14 -9.23
CA LEU A 398 -12.63 -30.96 -8.03
C LEU A 398 -13.89 -30.82 -7.17
N LEU A 399 -14.70 -31.86 -7.11
CA LEU A 399 -15.84 -31.95 -6.20
C LEU A 399 -15.35 -32.42 -4.83
N VAL A 400 -15.63 -31.61 -3.82
CA VAL A 400 -15.35 -31.88 -2.41
C VAL A 400 -16.67 -32.11 -1.70
N SER A 401 -16.90 -33.32 -1.22
CA SER A 401 -18.03 -33.68 -0.36
C SER A 401 -17.55 -33.77 1.08
N SER A 402 -18.26 -33.11 1.99
CA SER A 402 -17.96 -33.08 3.43
C SER A 402 -19.19 -33.49 4.22
N GLN A 403 -19.01 -34.42 5.15
CA GLN A 403 -20.08 -34.90 6.03
C GLN A 403 -19.66 -34.77 7.50
N ASP A 404 -20.53 -34.19 8.33
CA ASP A 404 -20.50 -34.39 9.78
C ASP A 404 -21.02 -35.81 10.06
N PRO A 405 -20.25 -36.70 10.74
CA PRO A 405 -20.70 -38.05 11.04
C PRO A 405 -22.08 -38.15 11.70
N ASN A 406 -22.53 -37.07 12.36
CA ASN A 406 -23.82 -37.00 13.05
C ASN A 406 -24.94 -36.33 12.23
N GLN A 407 -24.66 -35.87 11.00
CA GLN A 407 -25.65 -35.26 10.11
C GLN A 407 -25.89 -36.13 8.87
N SER A 408 -27.13 -36.09 8.39
CA SER A 408 -27.61 -36.95 7.29
C SER A 408 -27.46 -36.33 5.90
N TYR A 409 -26.82 -35.17 5.77
CA TYR A 409 -26.63 -34.50 4.48
C TYR A 409 -25.16 -34.18 4.21
N ASP A 410 -24.80 -34.30 2.93
CA ASP A 410 -23.48 -33.98 2.42
C ASP A 410 -23.42 -32.50 2.03
N GLU A 411 -22.40 -31.79 2.51
CA GLU A 411 -22.06 -30.46 2.06
C GLU A 411 -21.09 -30.57 0.88
N LYS A 412 -21.45 -30.02 -0.29
CA LYS A 412 -20.64 -30.12 -1.51
C LYS A 412 -20.10 -28.76 -1.95
N SER A 413 -18.88 -28.76 -2.49
CA SER A 413 -18.26 -27.59 -3.11
C SER A 413 -17.43 -28.01 -4.31
N GLU A 414 -17.42 -27.18 -5.35
CA GLU A 414 -16.72 -27.43 -6.61
C GLU A 414 -15.57 -26.44 -6.77
N LEU A 415 -14.36 -26.91 -7.06
CA LEU A 415 -13.22 -26.04 -7.38
C LEU A 415 -12.89 -26.19 -8.87
N PRO A 416 -12.66 -25.10 -9.60
CA PRO A 416 -12.22 -25.19 -10.99
C PRO A 416 -10.89 -25.96 -11.10
N LEU A 417 -10.84 -26.84 -12.09
CA LEU A 417 -9.70 -27.69 -12.39
C LEU A 417 -9.39 -27.59 -13.89
N ALA A 418 -8.18 -27.18 -14.23
CA ALA A 418 -7.67 -27.18 -15.59
C ALA A 418 -6.53 -28.19 -15.74
N VAL A 419 -6.56 -28.93 -16.84
CA VAL A 419 -5.48 -29.83 -17.24
C VAL A 419 -4.91 -29.36 -18.57
N THR A 420 -3.67 -28.89 -18.53
CA THR A 420 -2.98 -28.29 -19.68
C THR A 420 -2.05 -29.31 -20.34
N PHE A 421 -2.33 -29.66 -21.59
CA PHE A 421 -1.55 -30.62 -22.39
C PHE A 421 -0.56 -29.94 -23.34
N ALA A 422 -0.92 -28.76 -23.85
CA ALA A 422 -0.10 -27.92 -24.71
C ALA A 422 -0.22 -26.45 -24.30
N GLU A 423 0.61 -25.57 -24.88
CA GLU A 423 0.50 -24.13 -24.64
C GLU A 423 -0.85 -23.62 -25.15
N PRO A 424 -1.68 -23.01 -24.28
CA PRO A 424 -3.00 -22.55 -24.68
C PRO A 424 -2.94 -21.23 -25.45
N ASP A 425 -3.98 -20.97 -26.25
CA ASP A 425 -4.18 -19.66 -26.83
C ASP A 425 -4.30 -18.60 -25.71
N PRO A 426 -3.82 -17.36 -25.92
CA PRO A 426 -4.02 -16.28 -24.97
C PRO A 426 -5.51 -16.03 -24.70
N PRO A 427 -5.92 -15.76 -23.44
CA PRO A 427 -7.32 -15.47 -23.16
C PRO A 427 -7.73 -14.15 -23.81
N VAL A 428 -8.96 -14.12 -24.30
CA VAL A 428 -9.58 -12.93 -24.90
C VAL A 428 -10.64 -12.46 -23.92
N VAL A 429 -10.56 -11.22 -23.47
CA VAL A 429 -11.50 -10.68 -22.50
C VAL A 429 -12.06 -9.34 -22.94
N ASP A 430 -13.34 -9.14 -22.65
CA ASP A 430 -14.01 -7.86 -22.79
C ASP A 430 -14.27 -7.27 -21.41
N MET A 431 -14.14 -5.95 -21.29
CA MET A 431 -14.35 -5.20 -20.05
C MET A 431 -15.30 -4.03 -20.31
N GLU A 432 -16.44 -4.07 -19.60
CA GLU A 432 -17.46 -3.03 -19.59
C GLU A 432 -16.95 -1.75 -18.90
N ALA A 433 -17.70 -0.66 -19.05
CA ALA A 433 -17.42 0.63 -18.41
C ALA A 433 -17.46 0.52 -16.87
N LEU A 434 -16.72 1.41 -16.19
CA LEU A 434 -16.74 1.47 -14.74
C LEU A 434 -18.10 2.01 -14.26
N ARG A 435 -18.65 1.40 -13.21
CA ARG A 435 -19.86 1.87 -12.53
C ARG A 435 -19.58 2.15 -11.06
N TRP A 436 -20.05 3.28 -10.57
CA TRP A 436 -19.97 3.63 -9.15
C TRP A 436 -21.03 2.89 -8.33
N VAL A 437 -20.64 2.35 -7.18
CA VAL A 437 -21.53 1.76 -6.18
C VAL A 437 -21.18 2.38 -4.82
N GLY A 438 -21.89 3.47 -4.48
CA GLY A 438 -21.69 4.20 -3.23
C GLY A 438 -22.37 3.62 -2.00
N THR A 439 -23.25 2.61 -2.17
CA THR A 439 -24.04 2.03 -1.08
C THR A 439 -23.35 0.79 -0.51
N GLY A 440 -23.31 0.67 0.83
CA GLY A 440 -22.76 -0.49 1.55
C GLY A 440 -21.66 -0.15 2.55
N LYS A 441 -21.04 -1.18 3.15
CA LYS A 441 -19.91 -1.03 4.09
C LYS A 441 -18.67 -0.43 3.42
N TYR A 442 -18.47 -0.76 2.13
CA TYR A 442 -17.35 -0.28 1.32
C TYR A 442 -17.87 0.32 0.02
N PRO A 443 -17.76 1.63 -0.21
CA PRO A 443 -18.02 2.21 -1.52
C PRO A 443 -17.01 1.65 -2.53
N SER A 444 -17.43 1.46 -3.77
CA SER A 444 -16.63 0.75 -4.78
C SER A 444 -16.89 1.22 -6.21
N PHE A 445 -15.89 1.01 -7.07
CA PHE A 445 -16.08 0.99 -8.51
C PHE A 445 -16.17 -0.45 -8.98
N ARG A 446 -17.08 -0.73 -9.92
CA ARG A 446 -17.22 -2.06 -10.51
C ARG A 446 -17.03 -2.04 -12.00
N ALA A 447 -16.40 -3.07 -12.55
CA ALA A 447 -16.34 -3.31 -13.98
C ALA A 447 -16.64 -4.78 -14.24
N LYS A 448 -17.59 -5.05 -15.13
CA LYS A 448 -17.86 -6.43 -15.54
C LYS A 448 -16.84 -6.85 -16.58
N VAL A 449 -16.17 -7.97 -16.33
CA VAL A 449 -15.21 -8.59 -17.24
C VAL A 449 -15.79 -9.91 -17.72
N THR A 450 -15.72 -10.17 -19.02
CA THR A 450 -16.20 -11.41 -19.65
C THR A 450 -15.06 -12.06 -20.41
N ASN A 451 -14.81 -13.34 -20.13
CA ASN A 451 -13.84 -14.12 -20.89
C ASN A 451 -14.52 -14.67 -22.15
N THR A 452 -14.15 -14.12 -23.31
CA THR A 452 -14.64 -14.53 -24.62
C THR A 452 -13.67 -15.47 -25.35
N GLY A 453 -12.52 -15.76 -24.74
CA GLY A 453 -11.51 -16.68 -25.26
C GLY A 453 -11.74 -18.15 -24.88
N GLY A 454 -10.86 -19.02 -25.37
CA GLY A 454 -10.91 -20.47 -25.12
C GLY A 454 -10.13 -20.94 -23.88
N SER A 455 -9.30 -20.07 -23.31
CA SER A 455 -8.49 -20.31 -22.12
C SER A 455 -8.97 -19.47 -20.92
N HIS A 456 -8.78 -19.96 -19.70
CA HIS A 456 -9.13 -19.20 -18.49
C HIS A 456 -8.18 -18.00 -18.31
N LEU A 457 -8.69 -16.93 -17.71
CA LEU A 457 -7.90 -15.77 -17.33
C LEU A 457 -7.70 -15.76 -15.80
N VAL A 458 -6.47 -15.53 -15.36
CA VAL A 458 -6.17 -15.20 -13.96
C VAL A 458 -6.37 -13.69 -13.78
N LEU A 459 -7.41 -13.29 -13.05
CA LEU A 459 -7.80 -11.89 -12.93
C LEU A 459 -6.87 -11.13 -11.98
N GLU A 460 -6.08 -10.22 -12.53
CA GLU A 460 -5.32 -9.23 -11.77
C GLU A 460 -5.59 -7.85 -12.34
N ALA A 461 -6.36 -7.05 -11.62
CA ALA A 461 -6.73 -5.71 -12.04
C ALA A 461 -6.34 -4.66 -11.00
N ARG A 462 -6.08 -3.45 -11.47
CA ARG A 462 -5.92 -2.27 -10.62
C ARG A 462 -6.68 -1.09 -11.20
N LEU A 463 -7.23 -0.28 -10.31
CA LEU A 463 -7.86 0.99 -10.62
C LEU A 463 -7.03 2.10 -9.99
N LEU A 464 -6.54 3.01 -10.84
CA LEU A 464 -5.89 4.24 -10.42
C LEU A 464 -6.95 5.33 -10.34
N VAL A 465 -7.12 5.91 -9.15
CA VAL A 465 -8.00 7.06 -8.92
C VAL A 465 -7.12 8.28 -8.75
N ILE A 466 -7.14 9.17 -9.73
CA ILE A 466 -6.27 10.35 -9.79
C ILE A 466 -7.15 11.59 -9.59
N PRO A 467 -7.14 12.22 -8.40
CA PRO A 467 -7.86 13.47 -8.19
C PRO A 467 -7.17 14.63 -8.91
N GLU A 468 -7.90 15.72 -9.16
CA GLU A 468 -7.29 17.00 -9.58
C GLU A 468 -6.33 17.55 -8.51
N ARG A 469 -6.62 17.30 -7.22
CA ARG A 469 -5.81 17.71 -6.08
C ARG A 469 -5.80 16.62 -5.02
N GLY A 470 -4.63 16.33 -4.45
CA GLY A 470 -4.47 15.33 -3.40
C GLY A 470 -3.72 14.08 -3.90
N GLU A 471 -3.83 13.01 -3.14
CA GLU A 471 -3.07 11.79 -3.38
C GLU A 471 -3.79 10.86 -4.36
N ARG A 472 -2.99 10.22 -5.23
CA ARG A 472 -3.46 9.13 -6.09
C ARG A 472 -3.76 7.90 -5.23
N LEU A 473 -4.90 7.26 -5.49
CA LEU A 473 -5.24 5.97 -4.91
C LEU A 473 -5.01 4.86 -5.93
N GLU A 474 -4.58 3.69 -5.46
CA GLU A 474 -4.45 2.47 -6.25
C GLU A 474 -5.26 1.37 -5.57
N LEU A 475 -6.30 0.90 -6.26
CA LEU A 475 -7.26 -0.08 -5.75
C LEU A 475 -7.13 -1.38 -6.55
N PRO A 476 -6.76 -2.50 -5.94
CA PRO A 476 -6.72 -3.78 -6.65
C PRO A 476 -8.10 -4.47 -6.72
N ALA A 477 -8.28 -5.35 -7.71
CA ALA A 477 -9.39 -6.28 -7.82
C ALA A 477 -8.97 -7.57 -8.55
N GLY A 478 -9.85 -8.58 -8.55
CA GLY A 478 -9.63 -9.88 -9.19
C GLY A 478 -8.76 -10.83 -8.35
N TYR A 479 -7.65 -10.33 -7.80
CA TYR A 479 -6.81 -11.01 -6.81
C TYR A 479 -6.35 -12.43 -7.18
N GLY A 480 -6.21 -12.70 -8.49
CA GLY A 480 -5.82 -14.00 -9.03
C GLY A 480 -6.98 -14.99 -9.21
N GLN A 481 -8.23 -14.56 -9.06
CA GLN A 481 -9.40 -15.41 -9.32
C GLN A 481 -9.43 -15.84 -10.78
N TRP A 482 -9.73 -17.11 -11.03
CA TRP A 482 -9.93 -17.61 -12.39
C TRP A 482 -11.27 -17.16 -12.96
N LEU A 483 -11.23 -16.68 -14.19
CA LEU A 483 -12.40 -16.43 -15.03
C LEU A 483 -12.42 -17.45 -16.17
N MET A 484 -13.33 -18.42 -16.11
CA MET A 484 -13.36 -19.52 -17.07
C MET A 484 -13.88 -19.04 -18.45
N PRO A 485 -13.64 -19.79 -19.53
CA PRO A 485 -14.18 -19.48 -20.85
C PRO A 485 -15.72 -19.29 -20.81
N GLY A 486 -16.19 -18.15 -21.32
CA GLY A 486 -17.60 -17.78 -21.36
C GLY A 486 -18.16 -17.21 -20.05
N GLU A 487 -17.39 -17.18 -18.97
CA GLU A 487 -17.83 -16.60 -17.70
C GLU A 487 -17.68 -15.08 -17.67
N SER A 488 -18.52 -14.44 -16.86
CA SER A 488 -18.42 -13.04 -16.50
C SER A 488 -18.26 -12.88 -14.98
N LEU A 489 -17.45 -11.93 -14.55
CA LEU A 489 -17.29 -11.54 -13.15
C LEU A 489 -17.28 -10.01 -13.03
N ASP A 490 -17.85 -9.49 -11.95
CA ASP A 490 -17.67 -8.08 -11.58
C ASP A 490 -16.36 -7.91 -10.78
N LEU A 491 -15.40 -7.18 -11.33
CA LEU A 491 -14.28 -6.66 -10.57
C LEU A 491 -14.78 -5.59 -9.59
N ASP A 492 -14.45 -5.72 -8.31
CA ASP A 492 -14.91 -4.83 -7.23
C ASP A 492 -13.73 -4.06 -6.62
N PHE A 493 -13.53 -2.81 -7.05
CA PHE A 493 -12.46 -1.91 -6.59
C PHE A 493 -12.94 -1.10 -5.38
N ARG A 494 -12.63 -1.61 -4.18
CA ARG A 494 -13.17 -1.06 -2.93
C ARG A 494 -12.34 0.09 -2.37
N LEU A 495 -13.04 1.11 -1.88
CA LEU A 495 -12.45 2.24 -1.16
C LEU A 495 -12.58 2.03 0.35
N ALA A 496 -11.55 2.46 1.08
CA ALA A 496 -11.58 2.48 2.55
C ALA A 496 -12.54 3.55 3.10
N ARG A 497 -12.78 4.62 2.32
CA ARG A 497 -13.65 5.76 2.65
C ARG A 497 -14.28 6.31 1.37
N PRO A 498 -15.46 6.94 1.43
CA PRO A 498 -16.03 7.64 0.28
C PRO A 498 -15.06 8.68 -0.29
N LEU A 499 -15.11 8.90 -1.61
CA LEU A 499 -14.35 9.97 -2.24
C LEU A 499 -14.89 11.33 -1.79
N THR A 500 -14.00 12.32 -1.65
CA THR A 500 -14.42 13.70 -1.45
C THR A 500 -15.00 14.28 -2.73
N PRO A 501 -15.88 15.29 -2.66
CA PRO A 501 -16.35 15.98 -3.86
C PRO A 501 -15.19 16.52 -4.72
N GLY A 502 -15.29 16.38 -6.04
CA GLY A 502 -14.28 16.79 -7.00
C GLY A 502 -14.26 15.95 -8.29
N ASN A 503 -13.37 16.32 -9.21
CA ASN A 503 -13.14 15.57 -10.45
C ASN A 503 -12.02 14.55 -10.27
N TYR A 504 -12.25 13.35 -10.80
CA TYR A 504 -11.29 12.26 -10.75
C TYR A 504 -11.12 11.64 -12.12
N ARG A 505 -9.86 11.38 -12.48
CA ARG A 505 -9.51 10.52 -13.61
C ARG A 505 -9.33 9.10 -13.10
N LEU A 506 -10.10 8.17 -13.66
CA LEU A 506 -10.05 6.75 -13.39
C LEU A 506 -9.27 6.06 -14.50
N ILE A 507 -8.29 5.23 -14.15
CA ILE A 507 -7.56 4.36 -15.09
C ILE A 507 -7.63 2.93 -14.56
N CYS A 508 -8.45 2.10 -15.21
CA CYS A 508 -8.54 0.67 -14.93
C CYS A 508 -7.57 -0.09 -15.84
N GLU A 509 -6.74 -0.93 -15.24
CA GLU A 509 -5.79 -1.80 -15.92
C GLU A 509 -6.06 -3.24 -15.51
N LEU A 510 -6.40 -4.10 -16.46
CA LEU A 510 -6.52 -5.55 -16.29
C LEU A 510 -5.32 -6.22 -16.96
N GLN A 511 -4.54 -6.99 -16.20
CA GLN A 511 -3.42 -7.75 -16.76
C GLN A 511 -3.96 -8.93 -17.58
N ASN A 512 -3.47 -9.08 -18.82
CA ASN A 512 -3.79 -10.21 -19.68
C ASN A 512 -2.50 -10.73 -20.37
N ASN A 513 -1.86 -11.74 -19.77
CA ASN A 513 -0.66 -12.42 -20.31
C ASN A 513 0.40 -11.46 -20.90
N GLY A 514 0.72 -10.39 -20.16
CA GLY A 514 1.75 -9.42 -20.52
C GLY A 514 1.26 -8.22 -21.34
N VAL A 515 0.02 -8.21 -21.83
CA VAL A 515 -0.61 -7.04 -22.46
C VAL A 515 -1.74 -6.53 -21.56
N PRO A 516 -1.61 -5.34 -20.96
CA PRO A 516 -2.68 -4.79 -20.14
C PRO A 516 -3.83 -4.29 -21.00
N ILE A 517 -5.05 -4.59 -20.59
CA ILE A 517 -6.26 -3.95 -21.13
C ILE A 517 -6.51 -2.72 -20.28
N ILE A 518 -6.48 -1.54 -20.92
CA ILE A 518 -6.57 -0.25 -20.23
C ILE A 518 -7.90 0.43 -20.62
N ARG A 519 -8.65 0.88 -19.61
CA ARG A 519 -9.79 1.77 -19.75
C ARG A 519 -9.55 3.04 -18.94
N SER A 520 -9.84 4.20 -19.51
CA SER A 520 -9.75 5.49 -18.83
C SER A 520 -11.08 6.21 -18.90
N GLU A 521 -11.53 6.73 -17.77
CA GLU A 521 -12.78 7.50 -17.65
C GLU A 521 -12.58 8.69 -16.71
N THR A 522 -13.45 9.70 -16.80
CA THR A 522 -13.47 10.83 -15.86
C THR A 522 -14.82 10.84 -15.16
N ILE A 523 -14.80 11.06 -13.86
CA ILE A 523 -16.02 11.17 -13.05
C ILE A 523 -16.03 12.50 -12.29
N GLU A 524 -17.22 13.01 -12.07
CA GLU A 524 -17.47 14.12 -11.15
C GLU A 524 -18.21 13.57 -9.93
N VAL A 525 -17.66 13.85 -8.75
CA VAL A 525 -18.26 13.53 -7.45
C VAL A 525 -18.80 14.84 -6.87
N THR A 526 -20.12 14.99 -6.81
CA THR A 526 -20.78 16.26 -6.42
C THR A 526 -21.09 16.34 -4.92
N ASP A 527 -21.13 15.19 -4.25
CA ASP A 527 -21.55 14.97 -2.87
C ASP A 527 -21.03 13.59 -2.41
N PHE A 528 -20.94 13.37 -1.09
CA PHE A 528 -20.35 12.13 -0.55
C PHE A 528 -21.09 10.85 -0.98
N ASP A 529 -22.33 10.98 -1.47
CA ASP A 529 -23.20 9.87 -1.86
C ASP A 529 -23.33 9.67 -3.38
N ALA A 530 -23.04 10.66 -4.24
CA ALA A 530 -23.19 10.53 -5.69
C ALA A 530 -21.91 10.86 -6.47
N ALA A 531 -21.32 9.82 -7.08
CA ALA A 531 -20.43 9.96 -8.22
C ALA A 531 -21.21 9.61 -9.50
N SER A 532 -21.12 10.44 -10.52
CA SER A 532 -21.69 10.15 -11.85
C SER A 532 -20.56 9.98 -12.88
N THR A 533 -20.59 8.87 -13.61
CA THR A 533 -19.57 8.54 -14.62
C THR A 533 -19.92 9.19 -15.95
N THR A 534 -19.02 9.99 -16.49
CA THR A 534 -19.16 10.54 -17.85
C THR A 534 -18.11 9.89 -18.75
N ALA A 535 -18.53 9.00 -19.63
CA ALA A 535 -17.62 8.36 -20.58
C ALA A 535 -17.06 9.43 -21.54
N SER A 536 -15.74 9.62 -21.56
CA SER A 536 -15.07 10.30 -22.66
C SER A 536 -14.76 9.27 -23.74
N ARG A 537 -15.24 9.51 -24.97
CA ARG A 537 -14.99 8.65 -26.13
C ARG A 537 -13.56 8.78 -26.63
#